data_AF-A0A3M2ITA7-F1
#
_entry.id   AF-A0A3M2ITA7-F1
#
_cell.length_a   1.000
_cell.length_b   1.000
_cell.length_c   1.000
_cell.angle_alpha   90.00
_cell.angle_beta   90.00
_cell.angle_gamma   90.00
#
_symmetry.space_group_name_H-M   'P 1'
#
loop_
_entity.id
_entity.type
_entity.pdbx_description
1 polymer ?
#
loop_
_entity_poly.entity_id
_entity_poly.type
_entity_poly.pdbx_seq_one_letter_code
_entity_poly.pdbx_strand_id
1 'polypeptide(L)'
;MLRTHTAGSLRAEHIGTTVTLTGWVDRRRDHGGVAFVDLRDASGIAQVVIRDEAVAHGLRAEYVLQVTGTVGRRPEGNENAQLATGEVEVTADEVVVLNESAPLPFQVSSSLDEPVGEEARLRHRYLDLRRPEPAKAIRLRAKANQAARRVLDEQDFVEIETPTLTRSTPEGARDFVVPARLAPGSWYALPQSPQLFKQLLMVGGMERYYQIARCYRDEDFRADRQPEFTQLDVEMSFVDQEDVIALGEKILTALWGLIDVQIPTPIDRITYADAMARYGTDKPDLRFGLELVELTEYFAATPFRVFQAPYVGAVVQPGGAATPRRGFDAWQEWAKQRGAKGLAYVTVAEDGTLGGPVAKNITDAERDGLAAAVGAKPGDAVFFAAGKPAEARALLGAARLEIGRRGDLLDESAWSFVWVVDAPLFKPTGEDDDVAVGEGAWTAVHHAFTSPTPEWIDRFEESPGEALAYAYDIVCNGNEIGGGSIRIHRRDVQERVFDVMGIGEAEAQEKFGFLLDAFQFGAPPHGGIAFGWDRIVALLTGAESIRDVIAFPKSGGGYDPLTGAPAPITAQQRKEAGVDAKAKPAVAPAGALAETPVAEAATPAQP
;
A
#
# COMPACT_ATOMS: atom_id res chain seq x y z
N MET A 1 -17.06 -34.76 16.18
CA MET A 1 -16.78 -33.93 14.99
C MET A 1 -17.52 -34.54 13.80
N LEU A 2 -17.99 -33.75 12.83
CA LEU A 2 -18.69 -34.25 11.63
C LEU A 2 -17.76 -34.94 10.62
N ARG A 3 -16.44 -34.83 10.79
CA ARG A 3 -15.41 -35.47 9.95
C ARG A 3 -14.38 -36.18 10.82
N THR A 4 -13.70 -37.18 10.26
CA THR A 4 -12.53 -37.85 10.86
C THR A 4 -11.22 -37.41 10.22
N HIS A 5 -11.24 -37.02 8.94
CA HIS A 5 -10.08 -36.54 8.18
C HIS A 5 -10.45 -35.29 7.38
N THR A 6 -9.46 -34.53 6.94
CA THR A 6 -9.68 -33.48 5.93
C THR A 6 -9.52 -34.06 4.53
N ALA A 7 -10.26 -33.55 3.55
CA ALA A 7 -10.33 -34.15 2.22
C ALA A 7 -8.93 -34.28 1.58
N GLY A 8 -8.13 -33.21 1.57
CA GLY A 8 -6.78 -33.20 0.99
C GLY A 8 -5.71 -33.96 1.77
N SER A 9 -6.02 -34.54 2.94
CA SER A 9 -5.05 -35.27 3.76
C SER A 9 -4.87 -36.74 3.36
N LEU A 10 -5.80 -37.32 2.59
CA LEU A 10 -5.77 -38.75 2.28
C LEU A 10 -4.56 -39.14 1.42
N ARG A 11 -3.92 -40.26 1.76
CA ARG A 11 -2.73 -40.83 1.10
C ARG A 11 -2.85 -42.35 1.01
N ALA A 12 -1.95 -43.01 0.28
CA ALA A 12 -1.91 -44.47 0.13
C ALA A 12 -1.86 -45.23 1.47
N GLU A 13 -1.26 -44.65 2.52
CA GLU A 13 -1.24 -45.24 3.87
C GLU A 13 -2.63 -45.38 4.51
N HIS A 14 -3.63 -44.65 4.02
CA HIS A 14 -5.00 -44.68 4.53
C HIS A 14 -5.85 -45.77 3.85
N ILE A 15 -5.33 -46.51 2.87
CA ILE A 15 -6.09 -47.54 2.15
C ILE A 15 -6.65 -48.59 3.12
N GLY A 16 -7.93 -48.93 2.96
CA GLY A 16 -8.67 -49.87 3.81
C GLY A 16 -9.28 -49.24 5.06
N THR A 17 -9.01 -47.96 5.34
CA THR A 17 -9.61 -47.26 6.48
C THR A 17 -10.98 -46.69 6.12
N THR A 18 -11.92 -46.74 7.07
CA THR A 18 -13.19 -46.01 6.98
C THR A 18 -12.99 -44.59 7.48
N VAL A 19 -13.38 -43.62 6.65
CA VAL A 19 -13.24 -42.19 6.93
C VAL A 19 -14.57 -41.48 6.77
N THR A 20 -14.75 -40.37 7.48
CA THR A 20 -15.84 -39.43 7.26
C THR A 20 -15.24 -38.10 6.81
N LEU A 21 -15.62 -37.65 5.63
CA LEU A 21 -15.22 -36.37 5.04
C LEU A 21 -16.42 -35.42 5.01
N THR A 22 -16.18 -34.13 5.23
CA THR A 22 -17.19 -33.09 5.00
C THR A 22 -16.61 -31.96 4.16
N GLY A 23 -17.33 -31.53 3.13
CA GLY A 23 -16.85 -30.52 2.20
C GLY A 23 -17.90 -30.11 1.18
N TRP A 24 -17.45 -29.44 0.13
CA TRP A 24 -18.26 -29.02 -1.01
C TRP A 24 -18.01 -29.92 -2.21
N VAL A 25 -19.05 -30.20 -2.98
CA VAL A 25 -18.90 -30.80 -4.31
C VAL A 25 -18.20 -29.78 -5.21
N ASP A 26 -16.93 -30.00 -5.53
CA ASP A 26 -16.21 -29.16 -6.49
C ASP A 26 -16.72 -29.40 -7.92
N ARG A 27 -16.78 -30.67 -8.29
CA ARG A 27 -17.40 -31.14 -9.54
C ARG A 27 -17.94 -32.55 -9.38
N ARG A 28 -18.92 -32.88 -10.23
CA ARG A 28 -19.50 -34.21 -10.38
C ARG A 28 -19.29 -34.68 -11.81
N ARG A 29 -18.87 -35.93 -11.96
CA ARG A 29 -18.75 -36.65 -13.24
C ARG A 29 -19.59 -37.92 -13.16
N ASP A 30 -20.29 -38.26 -14.24
CA ASP A 30 -21.20 -39.40 -14.29
C ASP A 30 -20.71 -40.40 -15.35
N HIS A 31 -20.57 -41.66 -14.97
CA HIS A 31 -20.17 -42.74 -15.87
C HIS A 31 -21.03 -43.98 -15.65
N GLY A 32 -22.22 -43.99 -16.27
CA GLY A 32 -23.00 -45.22 -16.49
C GLY A 32 -23.40 -45.94 -15.20
N GLY A 33 -23.92 -45.19 -14.22
CA GLY A 33 -24.42 -45.73 -12.95
C GLY A 33 -23.46 -45.56 -11.76
N VAL A 34 -22.32 -44.90 -11.97
CA VAL A 34 -21.40 -44.48 -10.91
C VAL A 34 -21.11 -42.99 -11.06
N ALA A 35 -21.26 -42.25 -9.96
CA ALA A 35 -20.88 -40.85 -9.90
C ALA A 35 -19.55 -40.66 -9.18
N PHE A 36 -18.68 -39.86 -9.79
CA PHE A 36 -17.43 -39.42 -9.23
C PHE A 36 -17.58 -37.97 -8.78
N VAL A 37 -17.44 -37.73 -7.49
CA VAL A 37 -17.52 -36.42 -6.87
C VAL A 37 -16.14 -36.02 -6.38
N ASP A 38 -15.65 -34.87 -6.81
CA ASP A 38 -14.48 -34.26 -6.21
C ASP A 38 -14.96 -33.46 -5.00
N LEU A 39 -14.69 -33.95 -3.78
CA LEU A 39 -15.11 -33.33 -2.53
C LEU A 39 -13.98 -32.43 -2.02
N ARG A 40 -14.24 -31.13 -1.95
CA ARG A 40 -13.27 -30.08 -1.58
C ARG A 40 -13.49 -29.60 -0.15
N ASP A 41 -12.40 -29.43 0.59
CA ASP A 41 -12.36 -28.62 1.80
C ASP A 41 -11.11 -27.71 1.83
N ALA A 42 -10.85 -27.07 2.97
CA ALA A 42 -9.71 -26.15 3.10
C ALA A 42 -8.33 -26.82 2.90
N SER A 43 -8.23 -28.14 3.01
CA SER A 43 -6.98 -28.89 2.86
C SER A 43 -6.73 -29.39 1.44
N GLY A 44 -7.74 -29.39 0.57
CA GLY A 44 -7.65 -29.89 -0.80
C GLY A 44 -8.89 -30.64 -1.24
N ILE A 45 -8.72 -31.53 -2.22
CA ILE A 45 -9.79 -32.33 -2.85
C ILE A 45 -9.53 -33.81 -2.61
N ALA A 46 -10.57 -34.58 -2.33
CA ALA A 46 -10.58 -36.03 -2.42
C ALA A 46 -11.64 -36.49 -3.43
N GLN A 47 -11.33 -37.53 -4.22
CA GLN A 47 -12.34 -38.17 -5.06
C GLN A 47 -13.20 -39.10 -4.22
N VAL A 48 -14.51 -38.98 -4.38
CA VAL A 48 -15.54 -39.82 -3.76
C VAL A 48 -16.30 -40.54 -4.87
N VAL A 49 -16.41 -41.86 -4.75
CA VAL A 49 -17.16 -42.72 -5.67
C VAL A 49 -18.50 -43.07 -5.04
N ILE A 50 -19.60 -42.66 -5.67
CA ILE A 50 -20.97 -42.89 -5.21
C ILE A 50 -21.65 -43.83 -6.22
N ARG A 51 -22.04 -45.01 -5.75
CA ARG A 51 -22.72 -46.04 -6.57
C ARG A 51 -24.24 -46.01 -6.46
N ASP A 52 -24.78 -45.28 -5.48
CA ASP A 52 -26.22 -45.07 -5.36
C ASP A 52 -26.65 -43.96 -6.34
N GLU A 53 -27.27 -44.36 -7.45
CA GLU A 53 -27.77 -43.44 -8.48
C GLU A 53 -28.80 -42.44 -7.94
N ALA A 54 -29.66 -42.85 -6.99
CA ALA A 54 -30.71 -41.99 -6.46
C ALA A 54 -30.11 -40.81 -5.67
N VAL A 55 -29.07 -41.09 -4.88
CA VAL A 55 -28.32 -40.06 -4.16
C VAL A 55 -27.49 -39.21 -5.13
N ALA A 56 -26.75 -39.86 -6.02
CA ALA A 56 -25.83 -39.18 -6.93
C ALA A 56 -26.54 -38.24 -7.92
N HIS A 57 -27.74 -38.62 -8.42
CA HIS A 57 -28.44 -37.88 -9.46
C HIS A 57 -28.80 -36.45 -9.03
N GLY A 58 -29.13 -36.24 -7.76
CA GLY A 58 -29.50 -34.94 -7.20
C GLY A 58 -28.33 -33.98 -6.94
N LEU A 59 -27.11 -34.51 -6.80
CA LEU A 59 -25.94 -33.69 -6.43
C LEU A 59 -25.58 -32.70 -7.54
N ARG A 60 -25.28 -31.45 -7.14
CA ARG A 60 -24.78 -30.37 -7.99
C ARG A 60 -23.50 -29.77 -7.39
N ALA A 61 -22.82 -28.94 -8.17
CA ALA A 61 -21.67 -28.19 -7.70
C ALA A 61 -22.03 -27.36 -6.45
N GLU A 62 -21.08 -27.24 -5.53
CA GLU A 62 -21.15 -26.54 -4.25
C GLU A 62 -22.20 -27.06 -3.25
N TYR A 63 -22.83 -28.21 -3.49
CA TYR A 63 -23.56 -28.93 -2.44
C TYR A 63 -22.62 -29.26 -1.29
N VAL A 64 -23.10 -29.09 -0.05
CA VAL A 64 -22.33 -29.41 1.16
C VAL A 64 -22.66 -30.83 1.57
N LEU A 65 -21.65 -31.69 1.58
CA LEU A 65 -21.81 -33.11 1.86
C LEU A 65 -21.07 -33.51 3.13
N GLN A 66 -21.61 -34.52 3.80
CA GLN A 66 -20.88 -35.43 4.67
C GLN A 66 -20.89 -36.81 4.01
N VAL A 67 -19.71 -37.40 3.85
CA VAL A 67 -19.54 -38.70 3.21
C VAL A 67 -18.79 -39.60 4.18
N THR A 68 -19.39 -40.72 4.57
CA THR A 68 -18.68 -41.82 5.24
C THR A 68 -18.42 -42.92 4.23
N GLY A 69 -17.18 -43.39 4.16
CA GLY A 69 -16.79 -44.38 3.18
C GLY A 69 -15.42 -44.98 3.44
N THR A 70 -15.04 -45.96 2.63
CA THR A 70 -13.77 -46.66 2.75
C THR A 70 -12.76 -46.17 1.71
N VAL A 71 -11.54 -45.86 2.15
CA VAL A 71 -10.46 -45.42 1.27
C VAL A 71 -9.93 -46.62 0.46
N GLY A 72 -9.92 -46.49 -0.86
CA GLY A 72 -9.38 -47.46 -1.80
C GLY A 72 -8.25 -46.87 -2.64
N ARG A 73 -7.43 -47.74 -3.23
CA ARG A 73 -6.52 -47.37 -4.30
C ARG A 73 -7.35 -47.12 -5.56
N ARG A 74 -7.03 -46.06 -6.30
CA ARG A 74 -7.64 -45.88 -7.62
C ARG A 74 -7.23 -47.02 -8.56
N PRO A 75 -8.10 -47.40 -9.53
CA PRO A 75 -7.70 -48.35 -10.56
C PRO A 75 -6.46 -47.86 -11.32
N GLU A 76 -5.64 -48.80 -11.80
CA GLU A 76 -4.45 -48.50 -12.59
C GLU A 76 -4.82 -47.65 -13.82
N GLY A 77 -4.11 -46.52 -14.00
CA GLY A 77 -4.35 -45.55 -15.06
C GLY A 77 -5.32 -44.42 -14.67
N ASN A 78 -5.95 -44.47 -13.49
CA ASN A 78 -6.85 -43.43 -13.00
C ASN A 78 -6.22 -42.56 -11.89
N GLU A 79 -4.93 -42.76 -11.60
CA GLU A 79 -4.18 -41.90 -10.70
C GLU A 79 -4.10 -40.47 -11.24
N ASN A 80 -4.22 -39.47 -10.36
CA ASN A 80 -4.13 -38.06 -10.74
C ASN A 80 -2.90 -37.40 -10.10
N ALA A 81 -1.79 -37.30 -10.83
CA ALA A 81 -0.55 -36.69 -10.37
C ALA A 81 -0.68 -35.19 -9.99
N GLN A 82 -1.76 -34.50 -10.38
CA GLN A 82 -2.00 -33.10 -10.01
C GLN A 82 -2.64 -32.96 -8.61
N LEU A 83 -3.10 -34.04 -7.99
CA LEU A 83 -3.71 -34.02 -6.67
C LEU A 83 -2.84 -34.76 -5.66
N ALA A 84 -2.68 -34.18 -4.47
CA ALA A 84 -2.00 -34.86 -3.36
C ALA A 84 -2.71 -36.16 -2.91
N THR A 85 -4.01 -36.29 -3.17
CA THR A 85 -4.81 -37.51 -2.94
C THR A 85 -4.93 -38.35 -4.23
N GLY A 86 -4.08 -38.12 -5.21
CA GLY A 86 -4.22 -38.62 -6.58
C GLY A 86 -4.23 -40.14 -6.74
N GLU A 87 -3.64 -40.86 -5.79
CA GLU A 87 -3.53 -42.32 -5.80
C GLU A 87 -4.73 -43.03 -5.13
N VAL A 88 -5.58 -42.26 -4.44
CA VAL A 88 -6.67 -42.81 -3.62
C VAL A 88 -8.03 -42.20 -3.97
N GLU A 89 -9.08 -42.94 -3.61
CA GLU A 89 -10.47 -42.49 -3.67
C GLU A 89 -11.27 -43.06 -2.49
N VAL A 90 -12.39 -42.45 -2.15
CA VAL A 90 -13.29 -42.93 -1.09
C VAL A 90 -14.52 -43.54 -1.75
N THR A 91 -14.74 -44.85 -1.56
CA THR A 91 -16.02 -45.47 -1.94
C THR A 91 -17.04 -45.15 -0.85
N ALA A 92 -18.08 -44.39 -1.21
CA ALA A 92 -19.07 -43.91 -0.26
C ALA A 92 -20.01 -45.05 0.19
N ASP A 93 -20.11 -45.23 1.51
CA ASP A 93 -21.08 -46.13 2.15
C ASP A 93 -22.33 -45.35 2.56
N GLU A 94 -22.15 -44.10 3.02
CA GLU A 94 -23.21 -43.17 3.40
C GLU A 94 -22.88 -41.77 2.88
N VAL A 95 -23.89 -41.10 2.32
CA VAL A 95 -23.80 -39.71 1.86
C VAL A 95 -24.96 -38.93 2.45
N VAL A 96 -24.65 -37.90 3.22
CA VAL A 96 -25.60 -36.96 3.79
C VAL A 96 -25.42 -35.62 3.11
N VAL A 97 -26.49 -35.12 2.48
CA VAL A 97 -26.53 -33.73 1.99
C VAL A 97 -26.78 -32.83 3.19
N LEU A 98 -25.73 -32.14 3.66
CA LEU A 98 -25.82 -31.20 4.77
C LEU A 98 -26.51 -29.90 4.34
N ASN A 99 -26.28 -29.46 3.10
CA ASN A 99 -26.96 -28.32 2.51
C ASN A 99 -26.91 -28.38 0.98
N GLU A 100 -28.00 -28.00 0.34
CA GLU A 100 -28.07 -27.86 -1.12
C GLU A 100 -27.50 -26.50 -1.57
N SER A 101 -27.03 -26.43 -2.81
CA SER A 101 -26.62 -25.17 -3.43
C SER A 101 -27.54 -24.83 -4.59
N ALA A 102 -27.96 -23.57 -4.66
CA ALA A 102 -28.59 -23.01 -5.85
C ALA A 102 -27.61 -23.00 -7.05
N PRO A 103 -28.10 -22.81 -8.29
CA PRO A 103 -27.23 -22.55 -9.44
C PRO A 103 -26.27 -21.39 -9.17
N LEU A 104 -25.00 -21.57 -9.51
CA LEU A 104 -23.95 -20.62 -9.18
C LEU A 104 -23.97 -19.40 -10.11
N PRO A 105 -23.69 -18.19 -9.58
CA PRO A 105 -23.53 -16.99 -10.41
C PRO A 105 -22.25 -17.03 -11.27
N PHE A 106 -21.27 -17.84 -10.88
CA PHE A 106 -20.05 -18.16 -11.63
C PHE A 106 -19.45 -19.47 -11.10
N GLN A 107 -18.58 -20.11 -11.88
CA GLN A 107 -17.94 -21.36 -11.49
C GLN A 107 -16.87 -21.14 -10.41
N VAL A 108 -16.87 -21.99 -9.39
CA VAL A 108 -15.91 -21.96 -8.26
C VAL A 108 -14.80 -23.01 -8.42
N SER A 109 -15.05 -24.05 -9.22
CA SER A 109 -14.17 -25.22 -9.35
C SER A 109 -12.74 -24.84 -9.71
N SER A 110 -11.78 -25.49 -9.06
CA SER A 110 -10.36 -25.34 -9.37
C SER A 110 -9.94 -25.89 -10.74
N SER A 111 -10.85 -26.57 -11.44
CA SER A 111 -10.59 -27.19 -12.75
C SER A 111 -11.02 -26.34 -13.96
N LEU A 112 -11.68 -25.20 -13.72
CA LEU A 112 -12.14 -24.28 -14.75
C LEU A 112 -11.43 -22.94 -14.56
N ASP A 113 -10.68 -22.54 -15.58
CA ASP A 113 -9.98 -21.25 -15.61
C ASP A 113 -10.79 -20.26 -16.46
N GLU A 114 -12.00 -19.94 -16.00
CA GLU A 114 -12.85 -18.94 -16.64
C GLU A 114 -12.66 -17.58 -15.94
N PRO A 115 -12.32 -16.51 -16.69
CA PRO A 115 -12.24 -15.18 -16.12
C PRO A 115 -13.62 -14.71 -15.66
N VAL A 116 -13.76 -14.43 -14.37
CA VAL A 116 -14.98 -13.88 -13.77
C VAL A 116 -14.82 -12.39 -13.57
N GLY A 117 -15.77 -11.59 -14.07
CA GLY A 117 -15.76 -10.14 -13.91
C GLY A 117 -15.77 -9.71 -12.44
N GLU A 118 -15.06 -8.61 -12.13
CA GLU A 118 -14.89 -8.10 -10.77
C GLU A 118 -16.23 -7.88 -10.05
N GLU A 119 -17.23 -7.28 -10.72
CA GLU A 119 -18.54 -7.00 -10.14
C GLU A 119 -19.22 -8.26 -9.59
N ALA A 120 -19.22 -9.35 -10.38
CA ALA A 120 -19.80 -10.62 -9.94
C ALA A 120 -19.01 -11.22 -8.78
N ARG A 121 -17.67 -11.17 -8.84
CA ARG A 121 -16.78 -11.64 -7.78
C ARG A 121 -17.03 -10.92 -6.46
N LEU A 122 -17.13 -9.59 -6.47
CA LEU A 122 -17.36 -8.80 -5.27
C LEU A 122 -18.77 -8.99 -4.71
N ARG A 123 -19.79 -9.03 -5.58
CA ARG A 123 -21.19 -9.27 -5.17
C ARG A 123 -21.39 -10.62 -4.49
N HIS A 124 -20.63 -11.64 -4.92
CA HIS A 124 -20.64 -12.97 -4.32
C HIS A 124 -19.28 -13.33 -3.72
N ARG A 125 -18.64 -12.40 -3.01
CA ARG A 125 -17.27 -12.58 -2.48
C ARG A 125 -17.11 -13.82 -1.61
N TYR A 126 -18.17 -14.25 -0.91
CA TYR A 126 -18.18 -15.50 -0.14
C TYR A 126 -18.06 -16.78 -0.99
N LEU A 127 -18.44 -16.74 -2.28
CA LEU A 127 -18.16 -17.81 -3.24
C LEU A 127 -16.79 -17.62 -3.89
N ASP A 128 -16.40 -16.38 -4.21
CA ASP A 128 -15.07 -16.08 -4.79
C ASP A 128 -13.95 -16.55 -3.85
N LEU A 129 -14.10 -16.35 -2.54
CA LEU A 129 -13.16 -16.83 -1.52
C LEU A 129 -13.06 -18.36 -1.39
N ARG A 130 -13.92 -19.14 -2.07
CA ARG A 130 -13.77 -20.60 -2.17
C ARG A 130 -12.82 -21.01 -3.29
N ARG A 131 -12.57 -20.15 -4.27
CA ARG A 131 -11.62 -20.41 -5.36
C ARG A 131 -10.19 -20.47 -4.81
N PRO A 132 -9.28 -21.27 -5.40
CA PRO A 132 -7.93 -21.48 -4.87
C PRO A 132 -7.13 -20.19 -4.67
N GLU A 133 -7.08 -19.31 -5.68
CA GLU A 133 -6.25 -18.11 -5.64
C GLU A 133 -6.69 -17.09 -4.57
N PRO A 134 -7.96 -16.61 -4.53
CA PRO A 134 -8.41 -15.74 -3.44
C PRO A 134 -8.23 -16.37 -2.04
N ALA A 135 -8.48 -17.66 -1.92
CA ALA A 135 -8.35 -18.35 -0.64
C ALA A 135 -6.87 -18.50 -0.21
N LYS A 136 -5.94 -18.67 -1.16
CA LYS A 136 -4.49 -18.69 -0.91
C LYS A 136 -4.02 -17.30 -0.48
N ALA A 137 -4.48 -16.24 -1.13
CA ALA A 137 -4.15 -14.87 -0.79
C ALA A 137 -4.52 -14.51 0.66
N ILE A 138 -5.75 -14.81 1.09
CA ILE A 138 -6.20 -14.56 2.47
C ILE A 138 -5.42 -15.40 3.50
N ARG A 139 -5.08 -16.65 3.17
CA ARG A 139 -4.24 -17.48 4.04
C ARG A 139 -2.79 -16.97 4.11
N LEU A 140 -2.23 -16.48 3.01
CA LEU A 140 -0.89 -15.87 2.99
C LEU A 140 -0.87 -14.59 3.82
N ARG A 141 -1.92 -13.76 3.73
CA ARG A 141 -2.10 -12.60 4.62
C ARG A 141 -2.01 -12.99 6.10
N ALA A 142 -2.70 -14.06 6.50
CA ALA A 142 -2.64 -14.53 7.89
C ALA A 142 -1.22 -14.98 8.29
N LYS A 143 -0.47 -15.64 7.39
CA LYS A 143 0.94 -16.00 7.62
C LYS A 143 1.85 -14.77 7.70
N ALA A 144 1.65 -13.77 6.86
CA ALA A 144 2.36 -12.50 6.89
C ALA A 144 2.17 -11.80 8.23
N ASN A 145 0.91 -11.71 8.71
CA ASN A 145 0.60 -11.16 10.04
C ASN A 145 1.38 -11.88 11.14
N GLN A 146 1.43 -13.21 11.10
CA GLN A 146 2.13 -14.01 12.11
C GLN A 146 3.65 -13.85 12.01
N ALA A 147 4.20 -13.72 10.80
CA ALA A 147 5.63 -13.52 10.59
C ALA A 147 6.11 -12.19 11.17
N ALA A 148 5.40 -11.09 10.90
CA ALA A 148 5.75 -9.80 11.49
C ALA A 148 5.62 -9.80 13.02
N ARG A 149 4.54 -10.37 13.57
CA ARG A 149 4.39 -10.50 15.03
C ARG A 149 5.56 -11.23 15.66
N ARG A 150 6.00 -12.36 15.09
CA ARG A 150 7.17 -13.10 15.60
C ARG A 150 8.44 -12.25 15.62
N VAL A 151 8.72 -11.50 14.55
CA VAL A 151 9.89 -10.60 14.49
C VAL A 151 9.82 -9.53 15.59
N LEU A 152 8.64 -8.94 15.79
CA LEU A 152 8.43 -7.89 16.78
C LEU A 152 8.48 -8.42 18.22
N ASP A 153 7.88 -9.59 18.47
CA ASP A 153 7.95 -10.30 19.75
C ASP A 153 9.41 -10.66 20.12
N GLU A 154 10.21 -11.12 19.15
CA GLU A 154 11.65 -11.39 19.32
C GLU A 154 12.49 -10.13 19.58
N GLN A 155 11.92 -8.94 19.41
CA GLN A 155 12.55 -7.64 19.68
C GLN A 155 11.86 -6.92 20.85
N ASP A 156 11.13 -7.64 21.70
CA ASP A 156 10.46 -7.12 22.91
C ASP A 156 9.45 -6.00 22.64
N PHE A 157 8.83 -5.98 21.45
CA PHE A 157 7.75 -5.04 21.17
C PHE A 157 6.45 -5.44 21.86
N VAL A 158 5.63 -4.45 22.20
CA VAL A 158 4.31 -4.65 22.78
C VAL A 158 3.23 -4.34 21.75
N GLU A 159 2.32 -5.29 21.50
CA GLU A 159 1.11 -5.04 20.71
C GLU A 159 0.11 -4.24 21.56
N ILE A 160 -0.17 -2.99 21.17
CA ILE A 160 -1.09 -2.11 21.91
C ILE A 160 -2.19 -1.63 20.96
N GLU A 161 -3.45 -1.84 21.34
CA GLU A 161 -4.58 -1.32 20.57
C GLU A 161 -4.79 0.18 20.85
N THR A 162 -5.00 0.96 19.79
CA THR A 162 -5.28 2.40 19.90
C THR A 162 -6.74 2.71 19.55
N PRO A 163 -7.34 3.79 20.10
CA PRO A 163 -8.72 4.16 19.80
C PRO A 163 -8.95 4.45 18.31
N THR A 164 -10.13 4.07 17.80
CA THR A 164 -10.60 4.42 16.44
C THR A 164 -11.64 5.53 16.40
N LEU A 165 -12.19 5.94 17.53
CA LEU A 165 -13.04 7.11 17.66
C LEU A 165 -12.21 8.25 18.25
N THR A 166 -11.60 9.05 17.39
CA THR A 166 -10.59 10.05 17.75
C THR A 166 -11.12 11.47 17.60
N ARG A 167 -10.29 12.45 17.96
CA ARG A 167 -10.52 13.85 17.58
C ARG A 167 -10.12 14.03 16.11
N SER A 168 -10.86 14.86 15.38
CA SER A 168 -10.45 15.28 14.03
C SER A 168 -9.24 16.19 14.11
N THR A 169 -8.15 15.75 13.49
CA THR A 169 -6.87 16.46 13.37
C THR A 169 -6.36 16.17 11.96
N PRO A 170 -6.48 17.11 11.00
CA PRO A 170 -6.06 16.85 9.63
C PRO A 170 -4.57 16.47 9.57
N GLU A 171 -4.27 15.25 9.15
CA GLU A 171 -2.92 14.68 8.99
C GLU A 171 -2.48 14.60 7.50
N GLY A 172 -3.15 15.36 6.62
CA GLY A 172 -2.86 15.39 5.18
C GLY A 172 -3.96 14.83 4.29
N ALA A 173 -4.91 14.07 4.85
CA ALA A 173 -6.13 13.64 4.16
C ALA A 173 -7.41 14.14 4.86
N ARG A 174 -8.57 13.88 4.25
CA ARG A 174 -9.88 14.14 4.87
C ARG A 174 -10.29 12.98 5.78
N ASP A 175 -10.81 13.32 6.97
CA ASP A 175 -11.31 12.34 7.93
C ASP A 175 -12.70 11.81 7.57
N PHE A 176 -12.93 10.53 7.82
CA PHE A 176 -14.28 10.03 8.04
C PHE A 176 -14.77 10.44 9.43
N VAL A 177 -15.96 11.02 9.52
CA VAL A 177 -16.54 11.50 10.79
C VAL A 177 -17.67 10.61 11.29
N VAL A 178 -17.77 10.48 12.61
CA VAL A 178 -18.81 9.70 13.30
C VAL A 178 -19.58 10.60 14.27
N PRO A 179 -20.92 10.76 14.11
CA PRO A 179 -21.70 11.64 14.97
C PRO A 179 -21.79 11.13 16.41
N ALA A 180 -21.61 12.02 17.39
CA ALA A 180 -21.71 11.68 18.81
C ALA A 180 -23.13 11.87 19.34
N ARG A 181 -23.93 10.79 19.38
CA ARG A 181 -25.31 10.80 19.93
C ARG A 181 -25.43 11.48 21.30
N LEU A 182 -24.46 11.25 22.18
CA LEU A 182 -24.48 11.76 23.57
C LEU A 182 -24.02 13.23 23.67
N ALA A 183 -23.41 13.77 22.62
CA ALA A 183 -22.96 15.16 22.55
C ALA A 183 -23.41 15.78 21.20
N PRO A 184 -24.72 16.06 21.02
CA PRO A 184 -25.24 16.54 19.75
C PRO A 184 -24.49 17.78 19.21
N GLY A 185 -24.10 17.72 17.93
CA GLY A 185 -23.24 18.73 17.29
C GLY A 185 -21.73 18.47 17.41
N SER A 186 -21.32 17.41 18.13
CA SER A 186 -19.93 16.95 18.21
C SER A 186 -19.71 15.69 17.37
N TRP A 187 -18.47 15.48 16.94
CA TRP A 187 -18.09 14.42 16.02
C TRP A 187 -16.79 13.77 16.47
N TYR A 188 -16.70 12.45 16.33
CA TYR A 188 -15.42 11.75 16.29
C TYR A 188 -14.90 11.73 14.86
N ALA A 189 -13.61 11.50 14.70
CA ALA A 189 -12.98 11.12 13.44
C ALA A 189 -12.50 9.66 13.52
N LEU A 190 -12.46 8.97 12.38
CA LEU A 190 -11.71 7.73 12.25
C LEU A 190 -10.24 8.05 11.94
N PRO A 191 -9.26 7.36 12.55
CA PRO A 191 -7.86 7.73 12.43
C PRO A 191 -7.30 7.45 11.03
N GLN A 192 -6.58 8.44 10.48
CA GLN A 192 -5.79 8.25 9.27
C GLN A 192 -4.60 7.32 9.50
N SER A 193 -4.10 7.31 10.75
CA SER A 193 -3.09 6.41 11.29
C SER A 193 -3.09 6.48 12.83
N PRO A 194 -2.43 5.56 13.55
CA PRO A 194 -2.22 5.70 15.00
C PRO A 194 -1.16 6.73 15.41
N GLN A 195 -0.72 7.63 14.50
CA GLN A 195 0.48 8.48 14.65
C GLN A 195 0.55 9.27 15.96
N LEU A 196 -0.56 9.86 16.41
CA LEU A 196 -0.55 10.64 17.66
C LEU A 196 -0.50 9.72 18.89
N PHE A 197 -1.20 8.58 18.86
CA PHE A 197 -1.23 7.65 19.98
C PHE A 197 0.09 6.91 20.16
N LYS A 198 0.75 6.47 19.08
CA LYS A 198 2.04 5.78 19.20
C LYS A 198 3.13 6.68 19.78
N GLN A 199 3.12 7.98 19.45
CA GLN A 199 3.99 8.97 20.11
C GLN A 199 3.66 9.12 21.60
N LEU A 200 2.37 9.20 21.98
CA LEU A 200 1.97 9.23 23.39
C LEU A 200 2.38 7.96 24.15
N LEU A 201 2.42 6.79 23.49
CA LEU A 201 2.92 5.56 24.10
C LEU A 201 4.43 5.61 24.35
N MET A 202 5.20 6.32 23.51
CA MET A 202 6.61 6.59 23.77
C MET A 202 6.77 7.49 25.00
N VAL A 203 5.97 8.56 25.10
CA VAL A 203 5.90 9.40 26.32
C VAL A 203 5.47 8.59 27.54
N GLY A 204 4.56 7.63 27.37
CA GLY A 204 4.09 6.72 28.40
C GLY A 204 5.12 5.65 28.84
N GLY A 205 6.31 5.62 28.23
CA GLY A 205 7.37 4.69 28.60
C GLY A 205 7.17 3.25 28.09
N MET A 206 6.38 3.05 27.04
CA MET A 206 6.22 1.72 26.42
C MET A 206 7.46 1.29 25.63
N GLU A 207 8.29 2.25 25.21
CA GLU A 207 9.58 2.10 24.52
C GLU A 207 9.54 1.42 23.15
N ARG A 208 8.77 0.34 22.96
CA ARG A 208 8.65 -0.42 21.70
C ARG A 208 7.19 -0.83 21.50
N TYR A 209 6.54 -0.17 20.57
CA TYR A 209 5.14 -0.35 20.25
C TYR A 209 4.97 -0.90 18.84
N TYR A 210 4.02 -1.82 18.67
CA TYR A 210 3.46 -2.09 17.36
C TYR A 210 1.95 -2.30 17.38
N GLN A 211 1.31 -2.15 16.23
CA GLN A 211 -0.06 -2.55 16.00
C GLN A 211 -0.29 -2.88 14.52
N ILE A 212 -1.00 -3.97 14.23
CA ILE A 212 -1.59 -4.16 12.90
C ILE A 212 -2.93 -3.43 12.88
N ALA A 213 -2.89 -2.12 12.62
CA ALA A 213 -3.99 -1.19 12.79
C ALA A 213 -4.86 -1.05 11.53
N ARG A 214 -6.14 -0.74 11.73
CA ARG A 214 -7.03 -0.27 10.66
C ARG A 214 -6.97 1.25 10.57
N CYS A 215 -6.72 1.76 9.38
CA CYS A 215 -6.60 3.17 9.05
C CYS A 215 -7.69 3.58 8.05
N TYR A 216 -8.08 4.84 8.07
CA TYR A 216 -9.23 5.36 7.33
C TYR A 216 -8.89 6.69 6.67
N ARG A 217 -9.12 6.82 5.35
CA ARG A 217 -8.88 8.08 4.61
C ARG A 217 -10.01 8.29 3.60
N ASP A 218 -10.67 9.45 3.67
CA ASP A 218 -11.72 9.85 2.71
C ASP A 218 -11.07 10.58 1.51
N GLU A 219 -10.42 9.80 0.67
CA GLU A 219 -9.73 10.27 -0.54
C GLU A 219 -10.40 9.77 -1.82
N ASP A 220 -10.03 10.40 -2.95
CA ASP A 220 -10.43 9.92 -4.26
C ASP A 220 -9.92 8.49 -4.52
N PHE A 221 -10.84 7.63 -4.97
CA PHE A 221 -10.57 6.21 -5.16
C PHE A 221 -9.65 5.97 -6.36
N ARG A 222 -8.59 5.18 -6.13
CA ARG A 222 -7.71 4.63 -7.15
C ARG A 222 -7.70 3.11 -7.07
N ALA A 223 -7.14 2.43 -8.07
CA ALA A 223 -7.10 0.96 -8.11
C ALA A 223 -6.36 0.34 -6.91
N ASP A 224 -5.41 1.09 -6.34
CA ASP A 224 -4.56 0.72 -5.21
C ASP A 224 -4.95 1.42 -3.89
N ARG A 225 -6.13 2.07 -3.83
CA ARG A 225 -6.63 2.74 -2.62
C ARG A 225 -7.96 2.14 -2.14
N GLN A 226 -8.07 1.99 -0.84
CA GLN A 226 -9.29 1.57 -0.14
C GLN A 226 -9.61 2.60 0.96
N PRO A 227 -10.89 2.87 1.24
CA PRO A 227 -11.27 3.88 2.23
C PRO A 227 -10.94 3.45 3.66
N GLU A 228 -10.84 2.13 3.85
CA GLU A 228 -10.31 1.49 5.04
C GLU A 228 -9.19 0.54 4.62
N PHE A 229 -8.02 0.63 5.23
CA PHE A 229 -6.83 -0.15 4.86
C PHE A 229 -6.01 -0.50 6.10
N THR A 230 -5.15 -1.50 5.99
CA THR A 230 -4.37 -2.01 7.13
C THR A 230 -2.94 -1.52 7.06
N GLN A 231 -2.41 -1.07 8.19
CA GLN A 231 -0.98 -0.81 8.37
C GLN A 231 -0.38 -1.73 9.43
N LEU A 232 0.87 -2.11 9.27
CA LEU A 232 1.71 -2.50 10.40
C LEU A 232 2.40 -1.21 10.88
N ASP A 233 1.95 -0.71 12.01
CA ASP A 233 2.41 0.53 12.60
C ASP A 233 3.38 0.23 13.74
N VAL A 234 4.56 0.86 13.74
CA VAL A 234 5.67 0.57 14.65
C VAL A 234 6.26 1.89 15.15
N GLU A 235 6.59 1.95 16.44
CA GLU A 235 7.27 3.11 17.05
C GLU A 235 8.22 2.64 18.16
N MET A 236 9.38 3.30 18.27
CA MET A 236 10.44 2.99 19.22
C MET A 236 10.96 4.27 19.88
N SER A 237 11.33 4.19 21.15
CA SER A 237 12.05 5.25 21.88
C SER A 237 13.55 4.98 21.90
N PHE A 238 14.35 6.04 22.06
CA PHE A 238 15.81 6.02 22.15
C PHE A 238 16.50 5.42 20.91
N VAL A 239 15.94 5.67 19.73
CA VAL A 239 16.45 5.18 18.45
C VAL A 239 16.89 6.31 17.54
N ASP A 240 17.78 5.99 16.61
CA ASP A 240 18.01 6.77 15.40
C ASP A 240 17.41 6.10 14.15
N GLN A 241 17.65 6.69 12.98
CA GLN A 241 17.15 6.17 11.70
C GLN A 241 17.67 4.76 11.39
N GLU A 242 18.91 4.44 11.76
CA GLU A 242 19.53 3.16 11.44
C GLU A 242 18.87 2.02 12.21
N ASP A 243 18.50 2.27 13.47
CA ASP A 243 17.78 1.30 14.29
C ASP A 243 16.43 0.93 13.69
N VAL A 244 15.67 1.93 13.21
CA VAL A 244 14.34 1.71 12.62
C VAL A 244 14.45 1.01 11.26
N ILE A 245 15.42 1.41 10.43
CA ILE A 245 15.70 0.73 9.15
C ILE A 245 16.08 -0.73 9.38
N ALA A 246 16.98 -1.01 10.32
CA ALA A 246 17.41 -2.38 10.63
C ALA A 246 16.25 -3.27 11.09
N LEU A 247 15.31 -2.74 11.88
CA LEU A 247 14.09 -3.46 12.24
C LEU A 247 13.21 -3.70 11.00
N GLY A 248 13.02 -2.68 10.16
CA GLY A 248 12.26 -2.79 8.93
C GLY A 248 12.79 -3.89 8.02
N GLU A 249 14.11 -3.98 7.84
CA GLU A 249 14.75 -5.03 7.04
C GLU A 249 14.55 -6.44 7.61
N LYS A 250 14.56 -6.61 8.94
CA LYS A 250 14.23 -7.90 9.58
C LYS A 250 12.79 -8.33 9.29
N ILE A 251 11.84 -7.39 9.39
CA ILE A 251 10.43 -7.63 9.07
C ILE A 251 10.29 -8.05 7.61
N LEU A 252 10.86 -7.30 6.68
CA LEU A 252 10.79 -7.59 5.24
C LEU A 252 11.40 -8.95 4.91
N THR A 253 12.57 -9.28 5.47
CA THR A 253 13.21 -10.58 5.27
C THR A 253 12.31 -11.73 5.71
N ALA A 254 11.65 -11.61 6.87
CA ALA A 254 10.71 -12.63 7.35
C ALA A 254 9.47 -12.75 6.46
N LEU A 255 8.98 -11.64 5.89
CA LEU A 255 7.82 -11.62 5.00
C LEU A 255 8.11 -12.24 3.64
N TRP A 256 9.20 -11.86 2.98
CA TRP A 256 9.58 -12.43 1.68
C TRP A 256 10.08 -13.87 1.79
N GLY A 257 10.59 -14.28 2.96
CA GLY A 257 10.87 -15.69 3.26
C GLY A 257 9.63 -16.58 3.18
N LEU A 258 8.41 -16.05 3.31
CA LEU A 258 7.15 -16.82 3.15
C LEU A 258 6.90 -17.28 1.71
N ILE A 259 7.59 -16.68 0.74
CA ILE A 259 7.53 -17.01 -0.68
C ILE A 259 8.90 -17.43 -1.21
N ASP A 260 9.78 -17.90 -0.32
CA ASP A 260 11.10 -18.42 -0.63
C ASP A 260 12.06 -17.40 -1.30
N VAL A 261 11.82 -16.10 -1.06
CA VAL A 261 12.69 -15.02 -1.53
C VAL A 261 13.62 -14.57 -0.42
N GLN A 262 14.92 -14.51 -0.72
CA GLN A 262 15.94 -13.97 0.16
C GLN A 262 16.20 -12.51 -0.19
N ILE A 263 16.08 -11.61 0.78
CA ILE A 263 16.41 -10.19 0.62
C ILE A 263 17.87 -10.00 1.08
N PRO A 264 18.78 -9.52 0.21
CA PRO A 264 20.11 -9.11 0.64
C PRO A 264 20.00 -7.93 1.60
N THR A 265 20.64 -8.04 2.77
CA THR A 265 20.74 -6.96 3.75
C THR A 265 22.22 -6.60 4.00
N PRO A 266 22.55 -5.32 4.27
CA PRO A 266 21.63 -4.18 4.29
C PRO A 266 21.05 -3.86 2.91
N ILE A 267 19.81 -3.36 2.87
CA ILE A 267 19.15 -2.94 1.62
C ILE A 267 19.80 -1.64 1.15
N ASP A 268 20.00 -1.51 -0.16
CA ASP A 268 20.57 -0.31 -0.76
C ASP A 268 19.76 0.94 -0.45
N ARG A 269 20.43 2.09 -0.43
CA ARG A 269 19.82 3.39 -0.14
C ARG A 269 20.07 4.37 -1.28
N ILE A 270 19.13 5.27 -1.48
CA ILE A 270 19.22 6.39 -2.40
C ILE A 270 18.65 7.64 -1.74
N THR A 271 19.26 8.80 -1.98
CA THR A 271 18.68 10.06 -1.51
C THR A 271 17.43 10.39 -2.34
N TYR A 272 16.47 11.10 -1.77
CA TYR A 272 15.30 11.60 -2.51
C TYR A 272 15.74 12.43 -3.72
N ALA A 273 16.77 13.27 -3.56
CA ALA A 273 17.34 14.07 -4.64
C ALA A 273 17.85 13.20 -5.80
N ASP A 274 18.61 12.14 -5.51
CA ASP A 274 19.11 11.21 -6.52
C ASP A 274 17.99 10.38 -7.15
N ALA A 275 17.01 9.95 -6.36
CA ALA A 275 15.86 9.20 -6.87
C ALA A 275 15.06 10.05 -7.87
N MET A 276 14.80 11.32 -7.52
CA MET A 276 14.13 12.26 -8.41
C MET A 276 14.97 12.62 -9.64
N ALA A 277 16.29 12.79 -9.48
CA ALA A 277 17.18 13.12 -10.59
C ALA A 277 17.32 11.97 -11.59
N ARG A 278 17.49 10.73 -11.10
CA ARG A 278 17.78 9.54 -11.93
C ARG A 278 16.55 8.81 -12.40
N TYR A 279 15.44 8.87 -11.66
CA TYR A 279 14.22 8.09 -11.96
C TYR A 279 12.94 8.93 -12.07
N GLY A 280 12.99 10.21 -11.68
CA GLY A 280 11.83 11.10 -11.74
C GLY A 280 10.72 10.73 -10.77
N THR A 281 11.04 9.95 -9.73
CA THR A 281 10.11 9.51 -8.69
C THR A 281 10.88 9.16 -7.41
N ASP A 282 10.22 9.40 -6.29
CA ASP A 282 10.57 8.99 -4.92
C ASP A 282 10.33 7.50 -4.63
N LYS A 283 9.75 6.74 -5.58
CA LYS A 283 9.54 5.29 -5.50
C LYS A 283 10.07 4.59 -6.74
N PRO A 284 11.39 4.60 -6.97
CA PRO A 284 11.95 4.11 -8.21
C PRO A 284 11.80 2.59 -8.36
N ASP A 285 11.44 2.16 -9.56
CA ASP A 285 11.54 0.75 -9.97
C ASP A 285 12.95 0.51 -10.54
N LEU A 286 13.80 -0.19 -9.78
CA LEU A 286 15.20 -0.45 -10.14
C LEU A 286 15.40 -1.79 -10.87
N ARG A 287 14.32 -2.51 -11.22
CA ARG A 287 14.42 -3.78 -11.95
C ARG A 287 14.97 -3.63 -13.37
N PHE A 288 15.05 -2.40 -13.88
CA PHE A 288 15.59 -2.07 -15.20
C PHE A 288 16.31 -0.72 -15.18
N GLY A 289 17.10 -0.44 -16.22
CA GLY A 289 17.89 0.79 -16.35
C GLY A 289 17.07 2.01 -16.81
N LEU A 290 17.56 2.68 -17.86
CA LEU A 290 16.94 3.86 -18.48
C LEU A 290 16.80 5.05 -17.52
N GLU A 291 17.88 5.37 -16.82
CA GLU A 291 17.94 6.57 -15.97
C GLU A 291 17.71 7.83 -16.79
N LEU A 292 17.13 8.84 -16.14
CA LEU A 292 16.98 10.17 -16.70
C LEU A 292 18.36 10.81 -16.85
N VAL A 293 18.55 11.51 -17.96
CA VAL A 293 19.76 12.29 -18.22
C VAL A 293 19.40 13.77 -18.22
N GLU A 294 20.02 14.54 -17.33
CA GLU A 294 19.84 15.99 -17.31
C GLU A 294 20.69 16.66 -18.41
N LEU A 295 20.05 17.54 -19.18
CA LEU A 295 20.63 18.24 -20.33
C LEU A 295 20.45 19.77 -20.22
N THR A 296 20.13 20.27 -19.03
CA THR A 296 19.93 21.70 -18.79
C THR A 296 21.17 22.51 -19.20
N GLU A 297 22.36 22.09 -18.75
CA GLU A 297 23.63 22.74 -19.13
C GLU A 297 23.96 22.53 -20.61
N TYR A 298 23.70 21.33 -21.14
CA TYR A 298 23.92 21.01 -22.55
C TYR A 298 23.16 21.95 -23.50
N PHE A 299 21.93 22.33 -23.13
CA PHE A 299 21.08 23.22 -23.91
C PHE A 299 21.09 24.69 -23.42
N ALA A 300 22.06 25.10 -22.59
CA ALA A 300 22.10 26.44 -22.00
C ALA A 300 22.11 27.58 -23.05
N ALA A 301 22.72 27.34 -24.21
CA ALA A 301 22.79 28.29 -25.34
C ALA A 301 21.83 27.95 -26.48
N THR A 302 20.84 27.09 -26.26
CA THR A 302 20.01 26.55 -27.33
C THR A 302 19.14 27.62 -28.00
N PRO A 303 19.04 27.64 -29.34
CA PRO A 303 18.09 28.49 -30.05
C PRO A 303 16.66 27.92 -29.97
N PHE A 304 16.49 26.68 -29.52
CA PHE A 304 15.19 26.03 -29.48
C PHE A 304 14.38 26.49 -28.27
N ARG A 305 13.41 27.39 -28.50
CA ARG A 305 12.59 28.02 -27.45
C ARG A 305 11.96 27.07 -26.44
N VAL A 306 11.63 25.83 -26.83
CA VAL A 306 11.04 24.83 -25.90
C VAL A 306 12.04 24.38 -24.84
N PHE A 307 13.33 24.33 -25.17
CA PHE A 307 14.42 23.92 -24.27
C PHE A 307 15.11 25.10 -23.55
N GLN A 308 14.69 26.34 -23.84
CA GLN A 308 15.02 27.51 -23.02
C GLN A 308 14.17 27.49 -21.73
N ALA A 309 14.44 26.51 -20.88
CA ALA A 309 13.67 26.18 -19.69
C ALA A 309 14.62 25.98 -18.48
N PRO A 310 14.13 26.12 -17.24
CA PRO A 310 14.97 25.94 -16.05
C PRO A 310 15.42 24.48 -15.85
N TYR A 311 14.78 23.52 -16.52
CA TYR A 311 15.22 22.14 -16.59
C TYR A 311 14.92 21.55 -17.97
N VAL A 312 15.87 20.77 -18.50
CA VAL A 312 15.68 19.91 -19.66
C VAL A 312 16.25 18.54 -19.32
N GLY A 313 15.42 17.50 -19.39
CA GLY A 313 15.84 16.12 -19.17
C GLY A 313 15.47 15.22 -20.33
N ALA A 314 16.12 14.07 -20.40
CA ALA A 314 15.92 13.06 -21.44
C ALA A 314 15.78 11.65 -20.87
N VAL A 315 15.07 10.79 -21.61
CA VAL A 315 15.05 9.33 -21.40
C VAL A 315 15.17 8.63 -22.76
N VAL A 316 16.02 7.59 -22.83
CA VAL A 316 16.26 6.82 -24.05
C VAL A 316 15.29 5.64 -24.13
N GLN A 317 14.64 5.47 -25.27
CA GLN A 317 13.91 4.27 -25.66
C GLN A 317 14.81 3.41 -26.58
N PRO A 318 15.33 2.27 -26.09
CA PRO A 318 16.07 1.33 -26.92
C PRO A 318 15.23 0.87 -28.12
N GLY A 319 15.81 0.91 -29.33
CA GLY A 319 15.09 0.53 -30.56
C GLY A 319 13.93 1.46 -30.95
N GLY A 320 13.79 2.60 -30.27
CA GLY A 320 12.67 3.52 -30.44
C GLY A 320 12.61 4.22 -31.80
N ALA A 321 13.69 4.23 -32.60
CA ALA A 321 13.69 4.84 -33.93
C ALA A 321 12.73 4.15 -34.90
N ALA A 322 12.41 2.86 -34.68
CA ALA A 322 11.44 2.12 -35.47
C ALA A 322 9.97 2.51 -35.18
N THR A 323 9.72 3.37 -34.18
CA THR A 323 8.38 3.81 -33.81
C THR A 323 7.72 4.55 -35.00
N PRO A 324 6.55 4.11 -35.49
CA PRO A 324 5.88 4.80 -36.59
C PRO A 324 5.40 6.19 -36.14
N ARG A 325 5.18 7.10 -37.09
CA ARG A 325 4.77 8.48 -36.77
C ARG A 325 3.54 8.55 -35.85
N ARG A 326 2.54 7.68 -36.08
CA ARG A 326 1.35 7.55 -35.24
C ARG A 326 1.68 7.18 -33.78
N GLY A 327 2.75 6.41 -33.56
CA GLY A 327 3.23 6.08 -32.22
C GLY A 327 3.79 7.29 -31.48
N PHE A 328 4.54 8.16 -32.15
CA PHE A 328 4.99 9.42 -31.58
C PHE A 328 3.84 10.39 -31.30
N ASP A 329 2.81 10.42 -32.16
CA ASP A 329 1.60 11.20 -31.91
C ASP A 329 0.84 10.67 -30.67
N ALA A 330 0.80 9.34 -30.48
CA ALA A 330 0.23 8.74 -29.27
C ALA A 330 1.01 9.10 -28.00
N TRP A 331 2.34 9.21 -28.07
CA TRP A 331 3.16 9.72 -26.95
C TRP A 331 2.87 11.19 -26.62
N GLN A 332 2.54 12.02 -27.62
CA GLN A 332 2.09 13.40 -27.34
C GLN A 332 0.79 13.42 -26.55
N GLU A 333 -0.21 12.64 -26.96
CA GLU A 333 -1.49 12.57 -26.27
C GLU A 333 -1.35 11.95 -24.87
N TRP A 334 -0.51 10.93 -24.73
CA TRP A 334 -0.17 10.32 -23.44
C TRP A 334 0.43 11.33 -22.44
N ALA A 335 1.27 12.24 -22.92
CA ALA A 335 1.85 13.30 -22.11
C ALA A 335 0.81 14.38 -21.74
N LYS A 336 -0.06 14.77 -22.68
CA LYS A 336 -1.15 15.73 -22.44
C LYS A 336 -2.16 15.26 -21.40
N GLN A 337 -2.47 13.96 -21.40
CA GLN A 337 -3.32 13.34 -20.37
C GLN A 337 -2.75 13.46 -18.95
N ARG A 338 -1.45 13.75 -18.83
CA ARG A 338 -0.73 13.97 -17.57
C ARG A 338 -0.41 15.45 -17.33
N GLY A 339 -1.12 16.36 -18.00
CA GLY A 339 -0.98 17.81 -17.83
C GLY A 339 0.21 18.44 -18.57
N ALA A 340 1.04 17.65 -19.27
CA ALA A 340 2.16 18.19 -20.03
C ALA A 340 1.72 18.80 -21.38
N LYS A 341 2.52 19.71 -21.92
CA LYS A 341 2.25 20.30 -23.26
C LYS A 341 2.56 19.34 -24.42
N GLY A 342 3.40 18.34 -24.16
CA GLY A 342 3.85 17.34 -25.12
C GLY A 342 5.09 16.61 -24.61
N LEU A 343 5.59 15.67 -25.41
CA LEU A 343 6.81 14.91 -25.11
C LEU A 343 7.74 15.00 -26.32
N ALA A 344 8.71 15.89 -26.26
CA ALA A 344 9.61 16.14 -27.39
C ALA A 344 10.47 14.90 -27.68
N TYR A 345 10.90 14.70 -28.93
CA TYR A 345 11.68 13.50 -29.28
C TYR A 345 12.68 13.72 -30.42
N VAL A 346 13.72 12.89 -30.42
CA VAL A 346 14.71 12.67 -31.48
C VAL A 346 14.78 11.18 -31.80
N THR A 347 15.02 10.83 -33.06
CA THR A 347 15.34 9.45 -33.47
C THR A 347 16.78 9.37 -33.94
N VAL A 348 17.51 8.33 -33.54
CA VAL A 348 18.87 8.06 -34.02
C VAL A 348 18.79 6.99 -35.10
N ALA A 349 19.07 7.36 -36.36
CA ALA A 349 19.09 6.40 -37.46
C ALA A 349 20.28 5.42 -37.33
N GLU A 350 20.26 4.33 -38.10
CA GLU A 350 21.34 3.33 -38.12
C GLU A 350 22.71 3.91 -38.49
N ASP A 351 22.74 4.98 -39.29
CA ASP A 351 23.96 5.70 -39.66
C ASP A 351 24.36 6.80 -38.65
N GLY A 352 23.64 6.91 -37.54
CA GLY A 352 23.84 7.93 -36.50
C GLY A 352 23.11 9.26 -36.77
N THR A 353 22.46 9.43 -37.93
CA THR A 353 21.77 10.68 -38.27
C THR A 353 20.58 10.93 -37.34
N LEU A 354 20.48 12.15 -36.79
CA LEU A 354 19.37 12.54 -35.93
C LEU A 354 18.16 13.04 -36.73
N GLY A 355 17.03 12.37 -36.53
CA GLY A 355 15.71 12.72 -37.06
C GLY A 355 14.75 13.27 -36.00
N GLY A 356 13.54 13.62 -36.43
CA GLY A 356 12.48 14.12 -35.55
C GLY A 356 12.38 15.65 -35.45
N PRO A 357 11.35 16.18 -34.77
CA PRO A 357 11.07 17.61 -34.72
C PRO A 357 12.12 18.39 -33.93
N VAL A 358 12.68 17.82 -32.86
CA VAL A 358 13.71 18.50 -32.04
C VAL A 358 14.99 18.69 -32.84
N ALA A 359 15.44 17.64 -33.54
CA ALA A 359 16.65 17.70 -34.36
C ALA A 359 16.61 18.89 -35.34
N LYS A 360 15.46 19.24 -35.92
CA LYS A 360 15.38 20.37 -36.88
C LYS A 360 15.54 21.76 -36.26
N ASN A 361 15.48 21.89 -34.93
CA ASN A 361 15.42 23.17 -34.24
C ASN A 361 16.62 23.44 -33.31
N ILE A 362 17.50 22.45 -33.12
CA ILE A 362 18.76 22.59 -32.38
C ILE A 362 19.93 22.89 -33.32
N THR A 363 21.01 23.44 -32.78
CA THR A 363 22.27 23.73 -33.50
C THR A 363 22.97 22.45 -33.96
N ASP A 364 23.90 22.58 -34.91
CA ASP A 364 24.71 21.44 -35.36
C ASP A 364 25.61 20.90 -34.24
N ALA A 365 26.19 21.79 -33.40
CA ALA A 365 26.97 21.36 -32.24
C ALA A 365 26.14 20.55 -31.23
N GLU A 366 24.92 21.00 -30.93
CA GLU A 366 23.98 20.26 -30.07
C GLU A 366 23.53 18.95 -30.73
N ARG A 367 23.39 18.90 -32.05
CA ARG A 367 23.00 17.69 -32.78
C ARG A 367 24.11 16.64 -32.74
N ASP A 368 25.35 17.03 -33.01
CA ASP A 368 26.49 16.12 -33.12
C ASP A 368 26.85 15.47 -31.77
N GLY A 369 26.66 16.17 -30.66
CA GLY A 369 26.95 15.67 -29.32
C GLY A 369 25.81 14.90 -28.63
N LEU A 370 24.58 14.99 -29.13
CA LEU A 370 23.39 14.61 -28.35
C LEU A 370 23.35 13.11 -28.01
N ALA A 371 23.61 12.25 -29.00
CA ALA A 371 23.57 10.80 -28.81
C ALA A 371 24.59 10.34 -27.76
N ALA A 372 25.79 10.93 -27.76
CA ALA A 372 26.81 10.66 -26.77
C ALA A 372 26.41 11.18 -25.38
N ALA A 373 25.83 12.39 -25.30
CA ALA A 373 25.41 13.00 -24.05
C ALA A 373 24.35 12.17 -23.29
N VAL A 374 23.44 11.52 -24.02
CA VAL A 374 22.38 10.68 -23.42
C VAL A 374 22.67 9.17 -23.46
N GLY A 375 23.82 8.77 -24.01
CA GLY A 375 24.19 7.36 -24.18
C GLY A 375 23.30 6.59 -25.18
N ALA A 376 22.65 7.26 -26.13
CA ALA A 376 21.82 6.62 -27.15
C ALA A 376 22.68 5.95 -28.23
N LYS A 377 22.18 4.83 -28.76
CA LYS A 377 22.79 4.07 -29.85
C LYS A 377 22.00 4.27 -31.17
N PRO A 378 22.62 3.97 -32.33
CA PRO A 378 21.87 3.85 -33.57
C PRO A 378 20.67 2.90 -33.39
N GLY A 379 19.49 3.33 -33.88
CA GLY A 379 18.22 2.63 -33.70
C GLY A 379 17.36 3.12 -32.53
N ASP A 380 17.88 3.97 -31.65
CA ASP A 380 17.14 4.45 -30.46
C ASP A 380 16.28 5.69 -30.74
N ALA A 381 15.30 5.94 -29.86
CA ALA A 381 14.64 7.24 -29.75
C ALA A 381 14.95 7.88 -28.39
N VAL A 382 15.10 9.20 -28.37
CA VAL A 382 15.33 9.97 -27.15
C VAL A 382 14.11 10.86 -26.93
N PHE A 383 13.45 10.73 -25.79
CA PHE A 383 12.36 11.62 -25.37
C PHE A 383 12.87 12.69 -24.43
N PHE A 384 12.22 13.86 -24.46
CA PHE A 384 12.60 15.03 -23.68
C PHE A 384 11.38 15.64 -23.00
N ALA A 385 11.59 16.10 -21.76
CA ALA A 385 10.70 17.01 -21.07
C ALA A 385 11.48 18.24 -20.64
N ALA A 386 10.88 19.41 -20.81
CA ALA A 386 11.45 20.70 -20.47
C ALA A 386 10.41 21.58 -19.77
N GLY A 387 10.83 22.30 -18.73
CA GLY A 387 9.92 23.12 -17.93
C GLY A 387 10.38 23.22 -16.48
N LYS A 388 9.42 23.24 -15.55
CA LYS A 388 9.75 23.16 -14.12
C LYS A 388 10.37 21.78 -13.81
N PRO A 389 11.41 21.71 -12.96
CA PRO A 389 12.10 20.45 -12.66
C PRO A 389 11.17 19.32 -12.20
N ALA A 390 10.29 19.58 -11.22
CA ALA A 390 9.39 18.57 -10.66
C ALA A 390 8.44 17.97 -11.72
N GLU A 391 7.73 18.83 -12.47
CA GLU A 391 6.79 18.42 -13.51
C GLU A 391 7.50 17.63 -14.64
N ALA A 392 8.67 18.10 -15.08
CA ALA A 392 9.43 17.46 -16.16
C ALA A 392 10.05 16.12 -15.76
N ARG A 393 10.60 16.03 -14.54
CA ARG A 393 11.11 14.76 -13.97
C ARG A 393 9.99 13.75 -13.79
N ALA A 394 8.85 14.15 -13.23
CA ALA A 394 7.68 13.27 -13.09
C ALA A 394 7.18 12.73 -14.44
N LEU A 395 7.12 13.58 -15.48
CA LEU A 395 6.75 13.14 -16.83
C LEU A 395 7.75 12.13 -17.41
N LEU A 396 9.06 12.40 -17.27
CA LEU A 396 10.12 11.51 -17.75
C LEU A 396 10.18 10.19 -16.98
N GLY A 397 9.99 10.20 -15.67
CA GLY A 397 9.88 9.00 -14.84
C GLY A 397 8.69 8.13 -15.25
N ALA A 398 7.53 8.75 -15.52
CA ALA A 398 6.39 8.03 -16.07
C ALA A 398 6.67 7.49 -17.49
N ALA A 399 7.38 8.25 -18.34
CA ALA A 399 7.75 7.81 -19.68
C ALA A 399 8.74 6.64 -19.63
N ARG A 400 9.71 6.68 -18.71
CA ARG A 400 10.66 5.60 -18.42
C ARG A 400 9.94 4.28 -18.11
N LEU A 401 8.97 4.30 -17.19
CA LEU A 401 8.18 3.11 -16.84
C LEU A 401 7.36 2.58 -18.02
N GLU A 402 6.74 3.49 -18.79
CA GLU A 402 5.97 3.12 -19.97
C GLU A 402 6.85 2.52 -21.09
N ILE A 403 8.06 3.07 -21.29
CA ILE A 403 9.07 2.50 -22.18
C ILE A 403 9.48 1.11 -21.71
N GLY A 404 9.76 0.95 -20.41
CA GLY A 404 10.12 -0.34 -19.82
C GLY A 404 9.06 -1.41 -20.06
N ARG A 405 7.78 -1.08 -19.85
CA ARG A 405 6.64 -1.98 -20.12
C ARG A 405 6.49 -2.33 -21.59
N ARG A 406 6.52 -1.33 -22.49
CA ARG A 406 6.37 -1.57 -23.93
C ARG A 406 7.55 -2.32 -24.55
N GLY A 407 8.73 -2.15 -23.97
CA GLY A 407 9.97 -2.77 -24.42
C GLY A 407 10.29 -4.10 -23.74
N ASP A 408 9.41 -4.62 -22.88
CA ASP A 408 9.63 -5.85 -22.12
C ASP A 408 10.97 -5.86 -21.35
N LEU A 409 11.32 -4.70 -20.77
CA LEU A 409 12.60 -4.49 -20.07
C LEU A 409 12.49 -4.78 -18.57
N LEU A 410 11.28 -4.98 -18.06
CA LEU A 410 11.00 -5.25 -16.66
C LEU A 410 11.12 -6.75 -16.39
N ASP A 411 12.08 -7.15 -15.56
CA ASP A 411 12.10 -8.52 -15.04
C ASP A 411 11.01 -8.69 -13.98
N GLU A 412 9.86 -9.23 -14.39
CA GLU A 412 8.72 -9.47 -13.49
C GLU A 412 8.99 -10.57 -12.45
N SER A 413 10.08 -11.34 -12.59
CA SER A 413 10.51 -12.32 -11.59
C SER A 413 11.45 -11.74 -10.52
N ALA A 414 12.02 -10.56 -10.77
CA ALA A 414 12.97 -9.92 -9.87
C ALA A 414 12.29 -9.17 -8.72
N TRP A 415 12.97 -9.20 -7.56
CA TRP A 415 12.63 -8.40 -6.39
C TRP A 415 13.71 -7.36 -6.15
N SER A 416 13.32 -6.09 -6.22
CA SER A 416 14.20 -4.94 -6.03
C SER A 416 13.70 -4.08 -4.89
N PHE A 417 14.56 -3.87 -3.90
CA PHE A 417 14.28 -3.03 -2.74
C PHE A 417 15.25 -1.86 -2.68
N VAL A 418 14.77 -0.71 -2.22
CA VAL A 418 15.62 0.45 -1.93
C VAL A 418 14.98 1.31 -0.86
N TRP A 419 15.79 1.80 0.07
CA TRP A 419 15.39 2.87 0.98
C TRP A 419 15.61 4.22 0.33
N VAL A 420 14.59 5.07 0.34
CA VAL A 420 14.67 6.48 -0.07
C VAL A 420 14.76 7.33 1.19
N VAL A 421 15.86 8.05 1.33
CA VAL A 421 16.20 8.87 2.52
C VAL A 421 16.42 10.32 2.12
N ASP A 422 16.60 11.22 3.10
CA ASP A 422 16.91 12.64 2.87
C ASP A 422 15.85 13.35 2.03
N ALA A 423 14.57 13.05 2.30
CA ALA A 423 13.45 13.78 1.70
C ALA A 423 13.43 15.24 2.19
N PRO A 424 12.91 16.19 1.41
CA PRO A 424 12.66 17.53 1.89
C PRO A 424 11.72 17.53 3.10
N LEU A 425 11.95 18.41 4.06
CA LEU A 425 11.09 18.57 5.22
C LEU A 425 9.76 19.24 4.84
N PHE A 426 9.82 20.21 3.93
CA PHE A 426 8.69 21.00 3.47
C PHE A 426 8.54 20.95 1.95
N LYS A 427 7.29 21.07 1.49
CA LYS A 427 6.92 21.35 0.10
C LYS A 427 6.06 22.62 0.01
N PRO A 428 6.10 23.39 -1.08
CA PRO A 428 5.21 24.52 -1.25
C PRO A 428 3.74 24.10 -1.26
N THR A 429 2.88 24.88 -0.61
CA THR A 429 1.44 24.63 -0.56
C THR A 429 0.81 24.72 -1.96
N GLY A 430 -0.02 23.73 -2.32
CA GLY A 430 -0.74 23.72 -3.59
C GLY A 430 0.04 23.16 -4.79
N GLU A 431 1.17 22.46 -4.55
CA GLU A 431 1.87 21.70 -5.59
C GLU A 431 1.18 20.38 -5.96
N ASP A 432 0.34 19.83 -5.08
CA ASP A 432 -0.39 18.58 -5.25
C ASP A 432 -1.83 18.62 -4.70
N ASP A 433 -2.55 17.50 -4.87
CA ASP A 433 -3.96 17.35 -4.47
C ASP A 433 -4.13 17.05 -2.96
N ASP A 434 -3.05 17.04 -2.16
CA ASP A 434 -3.08 16.74 -0.73
C ASP A 434 -3.73 17.89 0.07
N VAL A 435 -4.34 17.55 1.22
CA VAL A 435 -4.89 18.58 2.12
C VAL A 435 -3.73 19.23 2.87
N ALA A 436 -3.43 20.49 2.55
CA ALA A 436 -2.40 21.24 3.24
C ALA A 436 -2.65 21.31 4.75
N VAL A 437 -1.59 21.08 5.53
CA VAL A 437 -1.63 21.18 6.98
C VAL A 437 -1.23 22.60 7.36
N GLY A 438 -2.21 23.49 7.47
CA GLY A 438 -2.02 24.91 7.75
C GLY A 438 -2.27 25.82 6.54
N GLU A 439 -2.21 27.13 6.76
CA GLU A 439 -2.49 28.17 5.75
C GLU A 439 -1.21 28.82 5.18
N GLY A 440 -0.04 28.31 5.56
CA GLY A 440 1.26 28.84 5.15
C GLY A 440 1.66 28.54 3.70
N ALA A 441 2.78 29.14 3.28
CA ALA A 441 3.38 28.89 1.96
C ALA A 441 4.03 27.50 1.85
N TRP A 442 4.25 26.84 2.97
CA TRP A 442 4.87 25.53 3.09
C TRP A 442 3.94 24.57 3.83
N THR A 443 3.93 23.30 3.42
CA THR A 443 3.32 22.19 4.14
C THR A 443 4.35 21.07 4.30
N ALA A 444 4.12 20.13 5.22
CA ALA A 444 5.03 19.00 5.41
C ALA A 444 4.99 18.03 4.21
N VAL A 445 6.14 17.42 3.88
CA VAL A 445 6.21 16.34 2.88
C VAL A 445 5.59 15.05 3.42
N HIS A 446 5.95 14.65 4.64
CA HIS A 446 5.40 13.45 5.29
C HIS A 446 4.29 13.79 6.28
N HIS A 447 4.64 14.47 7.38
CA HIS A 447 3.69 15.01 8.37
C HIS A 447 4.39 16.01 9.29
N ALA A 448 3.62 16.84 9.99
CA ALA A 448 4.12 17.96 10.81
C ALA A 448 5.03 17.55 12.01
N PHE A 449 5.00 16.29 12.43
CA PHE A 449 5.78 15.77 13.56
C PHE A 449 7.15 15.18 13.17
N THR A 450 7.53 15.25 11.89
CA THR A 450 8.81 14.70 11.40
C THR A 450 9.94 15.61 11.83
N SER A 451 10.97 15.04 12.45
CA SER A 451 12.17 15.78 12.82
C SER A 451 12.92 16.25 11.57
N PRO A 452 13.43 17.49 11.56
CA PRO A 452 14.56 17.81 10.70
C PRO A 452 15.73 16.88 11.01
N THR A 453 16.61 16.67 10.03
CA THR A 453 17.91 16.03 10.27
C THR A 453 18.77 16.84 11.26
N PRO A 454 19.75 16.22 11.94
CA PRO A 454 20.62 16.91 12.90
C PRO A 454 21.28 18.19 12.34
N GLU A 455 21.60 18.22 11.06
CA GLU A 455 22.23 19.35 10.36
C GLU A 455 21.29 20.53 10.10
N TRP A 456 19.97 20.29 10.18
CA TRP A 456 18.92 21.26 9.87
C TRP A 456 18.12 21.70 11.10
N ILE A 457 18.16 20.95 12.21
CA ILE A 457 17.30 21.18 13.39
C ILE A 457 17.37 22.60 13.96
N ASP A 458 18.52 23.27 13.84
CA ASP A 458 18.75 24.63 14.38
C ASP A 458 18.53 25.75 13.35
N ARG A 459 18.21 25.44 12.09
CA ARG A 459 18.19 26.43 10.99
C ARG A 459 17.20 26.19 9.84
N PHE A 460 16.30 25.21 9.94
CA PHE A 460 15.40 24.85 8.85
C PHE A 460 14.50 26.00 8.38
N GLU A 461 14.19 26.95 9.26
CA GLU A 461 13.41 28.15 8.97
C GLU A 461 14.15 29.16 8.08
N GLU A 462 15.50 29.13 8.05
CA GLU A 462 16.30 30.05 7.24
C GLU A 462 16.20 29.69 5.74
N SER A 463 16.01 28.41 5.43
CA SER A 463 15.88 27.91 4.05
C SER A 463 14.95 26.67 4.01
N PRO A 464 13.62 26.87 4.18
CA PRO A 464 12.68 25.75 4.32
C PRO A 464 12.67 24.80 3.12
N GLY A 465 12.95 25.29 1.92
CA GLY A 465 13.00 24.48 0.70
C GLY A 465 14.25 23.59 0.57
N GLU A 466 15.27 23.82 1.40
CA GLU A 466 16.50 23.02 1.44
C GLU A 466 16.56 22.10 2.67
N ALA A 467 15.72 22.36 3.67
CA ALA A 467 15.65 21.58 4.90
C ALA A 467 15.32 20.12 4.62
N LEU A 468 16.10 19.21 5.20
CA LEU A 468 15.91 17.76 5.04
C LEU A 468 15.21 17.15 6.25
N ALA A 469 14.21 16.33 5.99
CA ALA A 469 13.52 15.51 6.96
C ALA A 469 14.36 14.29 7.34
N TYR A 470 14.34 13.94 8.63
CA TYR A 470 14.93 12.70 9.12
C TYR A 470 13.96 11.52 8.89
N ALA A 471 13.64 11.31 7.61
CA ALA A 471 12.59 10.42 7.13
C ALA A 471 13.14 9.40 6.13
N TYR A 472 12.43 8.29 6.00
CA TYR A 472 12.84 7.14 5.21
C TYR A 472 11.61 6.38 4.71
N ASP A 473 11.62 6.07 3.42
CA ASP A 473 10.61 5.23 2.75
C ASP A 473 11.28 3.98 2.19
N ILE A 474 10.62 2.83 2.33
CA ILE A 474 11.05 1.58 1.71
C ILE A 474 10.21 1.32 0.46
N VAL A 475 10.89 1.08 -0.65
CA VAL A 475 10.31 0.85 -1.96
C VAL A 475 10.61 -0.57 -2.40
N CYS A 476 9.61 -1.26 -2.95
CA CYS A 476 9.74 -2.57 -3.58
C CYS A 476 9.14 -2.53 -4.99
N ASN A 477 9.95 -2.81 -6.02
CA ASN A 477 9.50 -2.85 -7.43
C ASN A 477 8.70 -1.60 -7.85
N GLY A 478 9.15 -0.41 -7.46
CA GLY A 478 8.47 0.86 -7.75
C GLY A 478 7.22 1.16 -6.90
N ASN A 479 6.97 0.36 -5.87
CA ASN A 479 5.88 0.56 -4.93
C ASN A 479 6.44 0.97 -3.57
N GLU A 480 6.01 2.11 -3.04
CA GLU A 480 6.24 2.48 -1.65
C GLU A 480 5.49 1.47 -0.76
N ILE A 481 6.20 0.67 0.04
CA ILE A 481 5.60 -0.38 0.89
C ILE A 481 5.63 -0.01 2.38
N GLY A 482 6.33 1.05 2.74
CA GLY A 482 6.32 1.62 4.08
C GLY A 482 7.10 2.93 4.14
N GLY A 483 6.80 3.74 5.14
CA GLY A 483 7.38 5.05 5.33
C GLY A 483 7.37 5.46 6.80
N GLY A 484 8.37 6.24 7.20
CA GLY A 484 8.64 6.56 8.59
C GLY A 484 9.55 7.76 8.77
N SER A 485 9.68 8.20 10.01
CA SER A 485 10.63 9.25 10.37
C SER A 485 10.97 9.21 11.85
N ILE A 486 12.10 9.84 12.18
CA ILE A 486 12.39 10.27 13.55
C ILE A 486 11.48 11.45 13.88
N ARG A 487 10.93 11.46 15.11
CA ARG A 487 9.94 12.45 15.54
C ARG A 487 10.56 13.62 16.25
N ILE A 488 9.90 14.76 16.14
CA ILE A 488 10.13 15.88 17.03
C ILE A 488 9.63 15.51 18.42
N HIS A 489 10.53 15.48 19.41
CA HIS A 489 10.19 15.27 20.81
C HIS A 489 10.31 16.55 21.66
N ARG A 490 10.83 17.62 21.06
CA ARG A 490 11.05 18.92 21.70
C ARG A 490 9.97 19.93 21.30
N ARG A 491 9.33 20.54 22.30
CA ARG A 491 8.24 21.51 22.12
C ARG A 491 8.68 22.71 21.27
N ASP A 492 9.85 23.28 21.55
CA ASP A 492 10.36 24.47 20.85
C ASP A 492 10.63 24.21 19.36
N VAL A 493 11.09 23.00 19.02
CA VAL A 493 11.28 22.58 17.62
C VAL A 493 9.94 22.39 16.93
N GLN A 494 8.95 21.78 17.61
CA GLN A 494 7.62 21.55 17.04
C GLN A 494 6.89 22.86 16.76
N GLU A 495 7.00 23.84 17.66
CA GLU A 495 6.43 25.19 17.49
C GLU A 495 7.07 25.90 16.28
N ARG A 496 8.40 25.86 16.12
CA ARG A 496 9.09 26.41 14.94
C ARG A 496 8.63 25.76 13.62
N VAL A 497 8.37 24.44 13.61
CA VAL A 497 7.80 23.76 12.43
C VAL A 497 6.39 24.24 12.13
N PHE A 498 5.54 24.39 13.15
CA PHE A 498 4.20 24.95 12.98
C PHE A 498 4.21 26.38 12.46
N ASP A 499 5.14 27.22 12.93
CA ASP A 499 5.30 28.59 12.44
C ASP A 499 5.64 28.64 10.94
N VAL A 500 6.54 27.77 10.46
CA VAL A 500 6.87 27.65 9.03
C VAL A 500 5.64 27.24 8.21
N MET A 501 4.78 26.39 8.77
CA MET A 501 3.53 25.94 8.15
C MET A 501 2.37 26.94 8.30
N GLY A 502 2.58 28.06 8.99
CA GLY A 502 1.56 29.08 9.23
C GLY A 502 0.48 28.68 10.23
N ILE A 503 0.79 27.77 11.17
CA ILE A 503 -0.13 27.32 12.22
C ILE A 503 0.18 28.12 13.49
N GLY A 504 -0.68 29.08 13.84
CA GLY A 504 -0.48 29.92 15.02
C GLY A 504 -0.69 29.16 16.34
N GLU A 505 -0.18 29.71 17.44
CA GLU A 505 -0.21 29.09 18.78
C GLU A 505 -1.62 28.64 19.20
N ALA A 506 -2.64 29.47 19.00
CA ALA A 506 -4.02 29.13 19.37
C ALA A 506 -4.56 27.93 18.57
N GLU A 507 -4.22 27.85 17.28
CA GLU A 507 -4.62 26.74 16.41
C GLU A 507 -3.82 25.47 16.75
N ALA A 508 -2.52 25.60 16.99
CA ALA A 508 -1.65 24.51 17.42
C ALA A 508 -2.12 23.92 18.76
N GLN A 509 -2.45 24.76 19.74
CA GLN A 509 -2.99 24.32 21.03
C GLN A 509 -4.39 23.72 20.87
N GLU A 510 -5.24 24.30 20.03
CA GLU A 510 -6.56 23.74 19.76
C GLU A 510 -6.44 22.34 19.16
N LYS A 511 -5.67 22.15 18.08
CA LYS A 511 -5.60 20.89 17.34
C LYS A 511 -4.71 19.85 18.02
N PHE A 512 -3.56 20.27 18.53
CA PHE A 512 -2.46 19.39 18.98
C PHE A 512 -2.04 19.61 20.45
N GLY A 513 -2.77 20.44 21.21
CA GLY A 513 -2.40 20.79 22.59
C GLY A 513 -2.17 19.58 23.48
N PHE A 514 -2.95 18.50 23.33
CA PHE A 514 -2.75 17.27 24.11
C PHE A 514 -1.40 16.59 23.84
N LEU A 515 -0.85 16.70 22.63
CA LEU A 515 0.47 16.18 22.28
C LEU A 515 1.57 17.12 22.77
N LEU A 516 1.40 18.44 22.54
CA LEU A 516 2.34 19.47 23.00
C LEU A 516 2.47 19.50 24.53
N ASP A 517 1.36 19.28 25.24
CA ASP A 517 1.33 19.16 26.69
C ASP A 517 2.05 17.89 27.14
N ALA A 518 1.84 16.76 26.45
CA ALA A 518 2.54 15.51 26.74
C ALA A 518 4.07 15.63 26.59
N PHE A 519 4.55 16.37 25.58
CA PHE A 519 5.99 16.56 25.35
C PHE A 519 6.71 17.29 26.48
N GLN A 520 6.01 18.10 27.28
CA GLN A 520 6.59 18.80 28.43
C GLN A 520 6.92 17.88 29.60
N PHE A 521 6.35 16.67 29.63
CA PHE A 521 6.56 15.71 30.70
C PHE A 521 7.67 14.69 30.39
N GLY A 522 8.67 15.10 29.60
CA GLY A 522 9.86 14.30 29.30
C GLY A 522 9.65 13.29 28.17
N ALA A 523 9.16 13.75 27.02
CA ALA A 523 9.10 12.90 25.83
C ALA A 523 10.52 12.43 25.41
N PRO A 524 10.73 11.11 25.23
CA PRO A 524 12.02 10.61 24.78
C PRO A 524 12.24 10.92 23.29
N PRO A 525 13.49 10.93 22.79
CA PRO A 525 13.74 10.76 21.36
C PRO A 525 13.03 9.49 20.88
N HIS A 526 12.28 9.57 19.79
CA HIS A 526 11.53 8.43 19.28
C HIS A 526 11.38 8.52 17.76
N GLY A 527 11.17 7.38 17.13
CA GLY A 527 11.01 7.24 15.70
C GLY A 527 10.25 5.97 15.38
N GLY A 528 9.72 5.90 14.16
CA GLY A 528 8.95 4.74 13.76
C GLY A 528 8.71 4.65 12.28
N ILE A 529 7.94 3.64 11.90
CA ILE A 529 7.61 3.31 10.51
C ILE A 529 6.22 2.70 10.45
N ALA A 530 5.50 2.94 9.36
CA ALA A 530 4.27 2.25 9.05
C ALA A 530 4.39 1.56 7.69
N PHE A 531 4.03 0.28 7.62
CA PHE A 531 4.00 -0.47 6.37
C PHE A 531 2.59 -0.54 5.80
N GLY A 532 2.46 -0.27 4.50
CA GLY A 532 1.23 -0.47 3.73
C GLY A 532 0.92 -1.96 3.59
N TRP A 533 0.21 -2.51 4.58
CA TRP A 533 0.10 -3.96 4.75
C TRP A 533 -0.63 -4.65 3.60
N ASP A 534 -1.70 -4.02 3.09
CA ASP A 534 -2.43 -4.52 1.92
C ASP A 534 -1.55 -4.60 0.67
N ARG A 535 -0.67 -3.60 0.48
CA ARG A 535 0.24 -3.54 -0.67
C ARG A 535 1.34 -4.58 -0.58
N ILE A 536 1.93 -4.77 0.61
CA ILE A 536 2.90 -5.86 0.84
C ILE A 536 2.28 -7.21 0.52
N VAL A 537 1.08 -7.49 1.04
CA VAL A 537 0.44 -8.79 0.80
C VAL A 537 0.09 -8.96 -0.67
N ALA A 538 -0.36 -7.90 -1.37
CA ALA A 538 -0.58 -7.94 -2.81
C ALA A 538 0.70 -8.34 -3.56
N LEU A 539 1.83 -7.72 -3.25
CA LEU A 539 3.14 -8.10 -3.81
C LEU A 539 3.50 -9.56 -3.51
N LEU A 540 3.42 -10.00 -2.26
CA LEU A 540 3.72 -11.39 -1.87
C LEU A 540 2.84 -12.42 -2.62
N THR A 541 1.60 -12.05 -2.94
CA THR A 541 0.68 -12.91 -3.71
C THR A 541 0.82 -12.80 -5.22
N GLY A 542 1.54 -11.78 -5.73
CA GLY A 542 1.52 -11.42 -7.15
C GLY A 542 0.15 -10.90 -7.63
N ALA A 543 -0.66 -10.34 -6.73
CA ALA A 543 -1.99 -9.83 -7.06
C ALA A 543 -1.91 -8.46 -7.74
N GLU A 544 -2.71 -8.26 -8.80
CA GLU A 544 -2.78 -6.99 -9.53
C GLU A 544 -3.47 -5.87 -8.74
N SER A 545 -4.32 -6.21 -7.77
CA SER A 545 -5.03 -5.26 -6.93
C SER A 545 -5.00 -5.67 -5.46
N ILE A 546 -4.91 -4.67 -4.58
CA ILE A 546 -5.06 -4.87 -3.13
C ILE A 546 -6.44 -5.44 -2.74
N ARG A 547 -7.45 -5.31 -3.62
CA ARG A 547 -8.79 -5.90 -3.40
C ARG A 547 -8.73 -7.42 -3.32
N ASP A 548 -7.81 -8.06 -4.03
CA ASP A 548 -7.68 -9.51 -4.05
C ASP A 548 -7.13 -10.08 -2.74
N VAL A 549 -6.43 -9.25 -1.96
CA VAL A 549 -5.85 -9.63 -0.65
C VAL A 549 -6.64 -9.11 0.55
N ILE A 550 -7.79 -8.49 0.32
CA ILE A 550 -8.74 -8.05 1.35
C ILE A 550 -9.95 -8.98 1.30
N ALA A 551 -10.44 -9.43 2.46
CA ALA A 551 -11.54 -10.39 2.49
C ALA A 551 -12.82 -9.83 1.84
N PHE A 552 -13.21 -8.59 2.20
CA PHE A 552 -14.40 -7.91 1.71
C PHE A 552 -14.04 -6.45 1.31
N PRO A 553 -13.40 -6.25 0.15
CA PRO A 553 -12.97 -4.93 -0.29
C PRO A 553 -14.16 -4.10 -0.80
N LYS A 554 -13.97 -2.78 -0.87
CA LYS A 554 -14.87 -1.86 -1.58
C LYS A 554 -14.47 -1.77 -3.06
N SER A 555 -15.46 -1.62 -3.94
CA SER A 555 -15.27 -1.25 -5.34
C SER A 555 -14.96 0.24 -5.50
N GLY A 556 -14.89 0.74 -6.74
CA GLY A 556 -14.77 2.17 -7.00
C GLY A 556 -15.87 2.99 -6.30
N GLY A 557 -15.52 4.19 -5.82
CA GLY A 557 -16.44 5.06 -5.08
C GLY A 557 -16.77 4.62 -3.65
N GLY A 558 -16.03 3.64 -3.09
CA GLY A 558 -16.22 3.18 -1.70
C GLY A 558 -17.46 2.29 -1.51
N TYR A 559 -18.05 1.82 -2.60
CA TYR A 559 -19.25 0.98 -2.59
C TYR A 559 -18.89 -0.48 -2.26
N ASP A 560 -19.79 -1.15 -1.54
CA ASP A 560 -19.73 -2.59 -1.25
C ASP A 560 -20.82 -3.31 -2.06
N PRO A 561 -20.47 -3.99 -3.18
CA PRO A 561 -21.43 -4.75 -3.98
C PRO A 561 -22.06 -5.95 -3.24
N LEU A 562 -21.43 -6.45 -2.18
CA LEU A 562 -21.93 -7.58 -1.41
C LEU A 562 -23.08 -7.17 -0.50
N THR A 563 -22.89 -6.08 0.25
CA THR A 563 -23.88 -5.63 1.25
C THR A 563 -24.77 -4.49 0.76
N GLY A 564 -24.41 -3.86 -0.36
CA GLY A 564 -25.06 -2.66 -0.88
C GLY A 564 -24.75 -1.38 -0.11
N ALA A 565 -23.62 -1.32 0.59
CA ALA A 565 -23.21 -0.14 1.37
C ALA A 565 -22.40 0.87 0.53
N PRO A 566 -22.42 2.18 0.85
CA PRO A 566 -23.27 2.83 1.85
C PRO A 566 -24.74 2.85 1.43
N ALA A 567 -25.64 2.92 2.41
CA ALA A 567 -27.10 2.93 2.19
C ALA A 567 -27.77 4.02 3.05
N PRO A 568 -28.94 4.54 2.65
CA PRO A 568 -29.69 5.49 3.46
C PRO A 568 -30.05 4.92 4.84
N ILE A 569 -29.89 5.72 5.89
CA ILE A 569 -30.38 5.40 7.23
C ILE A 569 -31.83 5.88 7.39
N THR A 570 -32.53 5.33 8.38
CA THR A 570 -33.89 5.76 8.71
C THR A 570 -33.91 7.19 9.28
N ALA A 571 -35.04 7.88 9.12
CA ALA A 571 -35.24 9.21 9.71
C ALA A 571 -35.08 9.20 11.25
N GLN A 572 -35.48 8.11 11.91
CA GLN A 572 -35.31 7.93 13.35
C GLN A 572 -33.82 7.89 13.74
N GLN A 573 -33.01 7.07 13.07
CA GLN A 573 -31.56 6.99 13.32
C GLN A 573 -30.88 8.34 13.09
N ARG A 574 -31.24 9.06 12.02
CA ARG A 574 -30.68 10.39 11.71
C ARG A 574 -30.97 11.41 12.83
N LYS A 575 -32.20 11.40 13.36
CA LYS A 575 -32.62 12.24 14.48
C LYS A 575 -31.87 11.88 15.77
N GLU A 576 -31.80 10.59 16.09
CA GLU A 576 -31.13 10.12 17.31
C GLU A 576 -29.63 10.39 17.28
N ALA A 577 -28.97 10.22 16.14
CA ALA A 577 -27.55 10.52 15.97
C ALA A 577 -27.22 12.01 16.11
N GLY A 578 -28.21 12.90 16.02
CA GLY A 578 -27.99 14.35 16.15
C GLY A 578 -27.27 14.97 14.96
N VAL A 579 -27.38 14.37 13.77
CA VAL A 579 -26.68 14.84 12.54
C VAL A 579 -27.02 16.29 12.21
N ASP A 580 -28.27 16.72 12.43
CA ASP A 580 -28.72 18.10 12.19
C ASP A 580 -28.59 19.00 13.43
N ALA A 581 -28.04 18.51 14.54
CA ALA A 581 -27.95 19.29 15.75
C ALA A 581 -26.86 20.37 15.62
N LYS A 582 -27.19 21.61 16.01
CA LYS A 582 -26.21 22.68 16.12
C LYS A 582 -25.37 22.47 17.38
N ALA A 583 -24.05 22.61 17.26
CA ALA A 583 -23.15 22.60 18.40
C ALA A 583 -23.57 23.65 19.43
N LYS A 584 -23.61 23.28 20.70
CA LYS A 584 -23.71 24.26 21.79
C LYS A 584 -22.38 25.02 21.86
N PRO A 585 -22.39 26.33 22.15
CA PRO A 585 -21.15 27.07 22.36
C PRO A 585 -20.33 26.37 23.46
N ALA A 586 -19.03 26.19 23.22
CA ALA A 586 -18.15 25.58 24.21
C ALA A 586 -18.17 26.42 25.51
N VAL A 587 -18.44 25.77 26.64
CA VAL A 587 -18.15 26.35 27.95
C VAL A 587 -16.63 26.21 28.12
N ALA A 588 -15.92 27.33 28.30
CA ALA A 588 -14.49 27.30 28.53
C ALA A 588 -14.15 26.32 29.66
N PRO A 589 -13.09 25.49 29.52
CA PRO A 589 -12.74 24.52 30.55
C PRO A 589 -12.46 25.24 31.88
N ALA A 590 -13.19 24.85 32.93
CA ALA A 590 -12.94 25.30 34.28
C ALA A 590 -11.64 24.63 34.79
N GLY A 591 -10.50 25.26 34.52
CA GLY A 591 -9.22 24.68 34.91
C GLY A 591 -7.99 25.33 34.27
N ALA A 592 -7.97 26.65 34.08
CA ALA A 592 -6.69 27.35 34.12
C ALA A 592 -6.26 27.35 35.58
N LEU A 593 -5.22 26.58 35.92
CA LEU A 593 -4.61 26.57 37.25
C LEU A 593 -4.37 28.02 37.66
N ALA A 594 -5.12 28.49 38.65
CA ALA A 594 -4.90 29.79 39.26
C ALA A 594 -3.46 29.82 39.75
N GLU A 595 -2.69 30.78 39.25
CA GLU A 595 -1.38 31.12 39.79
C GLU A 595 -1.50 31.27 41.31
N THR A 596 -0.81 30.40 42.04
CA THR A 596 -0.71 30.52 43.49
C THR A 596 0.12 31.78 43.76
N PRO A 597 -0.38 32.78 44.50
CA PRO A 597 0.42 33.96 44.79
C PRO A 597 1.57 33.55 45.72
N VAL A 598 2.79 33.86 45.27
CA VAL A 598 4.02 33.72 46.05
C VAL A 598 3.85 34.51 47.35
N ALA A 599 3.86 33.81 48.48
CA ALA A 599 3.86 34.44 49.79
C ALA A 599 5.18 35.18 50.01
N GLU A 600 5.12 36.51 50.18
CA GLU A 600 6.24 37.33 50.60
C GLU A 600 6.81 36.83 51.94
N ALA A 601 8.12 36.58 51.95
CA ALA A 601 8.86 36.20 53.14
C ALA A 601 8.92 37.39 54.12
N ALA A 602 8.41 37.15 55.33
CA ALA A 602 8.54 38.08 56.45
C ALA A 602 10.00 38.21 56.91
N THR A 603 10.50 39.44 56.92
CA THR A 603 11.80 39.86 57.48
C THR A 603 11.84 39.60 59.00
N PRO A 604 12.92 39.04 59.56
CA PRO A 604 13.04 38.88 61.01
C PRO A 604 13.51 40.19 61.65
N ALA A 605 12.82 40.61 62.71
CA ALA A 605 13.26 41.68 63.58
C ALA A 605 14.48 41.26 64.43
N GLN A 606 15.43 42.17 64.59
CA GLN A 606 16.55 42.09 65.52
C GLN A 606 16.45 43.22 66.57
N PRO A 607 17.14 43.09 67.71
CA PRO A 607 16.55 42.94 69.06
C PRO A 607 16.07 44.21 69.76
#